data_AF-A0ABD1N728-F1
#
_entry.id   AF-A0ABD1N728-F1
#
_cell.length_a   1.000
_cell.length_b   1.000
_cell.length_c   1.000
_cell.angle_alpha   90.00
_cell.angle_beta   90.00
_cell.angle_gamma   90.00
#
_symmetry.space_group_name_H-M   'P 1'
#
loop_
_entity.id
_entity.type
_entity.pdbx_description
1 polymer ?
#
loop_
_entity_poly.entity_id
_entity_poly.type
_entity_poly.pdbx_seq_one_letter_code
_entity_poly.pdbx_strand_id
1 'polypeptide(L)'
;MSKTLQLQPTLNLVTFGSLHNALSFAFPSGHLHSPSLSLSLTIPSRFRPSTTVFSALTAEQPPPPPPVRMVAVVAHRASSPLKSASWEQVMLHTVATINIPFYQAKRLKWVDEGYELLVFTDECITSSGQMSMRLQRELLNADILVIVAVTNKESVEWLNINSKTIQNVICLDSSADLKNKLGGYDVSSEVRGSIFRNFFANPQSDKAKESYEVLQTVSEAWDRRNADDIRFCLLVLINAYIRPVPVLKNLRAKGFSTLNCMLRNCSRQVFNCLLDPTCRKALQCLNQCSPVDQVCNYRCIASYESANLEAFSLCVLQKNNCLELEAEIPDKPYVPPMVKFRGQNTSYEMAEDLFVGWLGSLQWSWRVVAGQNPAYDQFPCQYQLFYRGKAKGSFWYEPVFQVKTLEGQMVWRRRKYRVKRGKVPGTFYFSVLDNGVVSNEFWTIVDVADNLSWGLFHYHGAARAAGQSYTGAVLVSPDGGFPNDRERSKVVAALDKCEIKEWELYFVDNCSCKDAPLGIPEGSSLHTIVQV
;
A
#
# COMPACT_ATOMS: atom_id res chain seq x y z
N MET A 1 -36.29 3.95 53.59
CA MET A 1 -35.22 4.95 53.38
C MET A 1 -34.05 4.28 52.67
N SER A 2 -33.88 4.47 51.35
CA SER A 2 -32.59 4.77 50.73
C SER A 2 -32.75 4.95 49.22
N LYS A 3 -31.92 5.82 48.67
CA LYS A 3 -31.96 6.43 47.33
C LYS A 3 -31.04 5.67 46.35
N THR A 4 -31.51 5.60 45.09
CA THR A 4 -30.79 5.90 43.82
C THR A 4 -29.47 5.17 43.48
N LEU A 5 -29.44 4.42 42.36
CA LEU A 5 -28.85 4.84 41.07
C LEU A 5 -29.01 3.75 39.99
N GLN A 6 -29.71 4.08 38.90
CA GLN A 6 -29.73 3.32 37.66
C GLN A 6 -28.52 3.74 36.80
N LEU A 7 -27.79 2.76 36.26
CA LEU A 7 -26.81 2.93 35.19
C LEU A 7 -27.26 2.04 34.01
N GLN A 8 -27.72 2.67 32.93
CA GLN A 8 -27.93 2.04 31.62
C GLN A 8 -26.58 1.84 30.91
N PRO A 9 -26.39 0.75 30.15
CA PRO A 9 -25.45 0.75 29.03
C PRO A 9 -26.23 0.73 27.70
N THR A 10 -26.17 1.84 26.98
CA THR A 10 -26.51 1.93 25.55
C THR A 10 -25.37 1.36 24.72
N LEU A 11 -25.49 0.11 24.25
CA LEU A 11 -24.68 -0.44 23.15
C LEU A 11 -25.47 -0.24 21.84
N ASN A 12 -25.10 0.76 21.04
CA ASN A 12 -25.55 0.85 19.65
C ASN A 12 -24.69 -0.09 18.80
N LEU A 13 -25.16 -1.33 18.67
CA LEU A 13 -24.74 -2.28 17.64
C LEU A 13 -25.39 -1.85 16.32
N VAL A 14 -24.64 -1.25 15.40
CA VAL A 14 -25.08 -1.10 14.02
C VAL A 14 -24.24 -2.07 13.17
N THR A 15 -24.97 -3.04 12.60
CA THR A 15 -24.58 -4.04 11.59
C THR A 15 -23.54 -5.11 11.94
N PHE A 16 -23.90 -5.98 12.90
CA PHE A 16 -23.72 -7.45 12.79
C PHE A 16 -25.03 -8.10 13.24
N GLY A 17 -26.08 -7.92 12.43
CA GLY A 17 -27.38 -8.52 12.66
C GLY A 17 -27.41 -9.95 12.13
N SER A 18 -27.18 -10.92 13.02
CA SER A 18 -27.76 -12.28 13.04
C SER A 18 -26.74 -13.29 13.55
N LEU A 19 -26.59 -13.36 14.88
CA LEU A 19 -25.89 -14.47 15.54
C LEU A 19 -26.54 -14.87 16.87
N HIS A 20 -27.79 -14.46 17.11
CA HIS A 20 -28.52 -14.81 18.34
C HIS A 20 -29.75 -15.71 18.19
N ASN A 21 -30.11 -16.14 16.97
CA ASN A 21 -31.22 -17.09 16.75
C ASN A 21 -30.81 -18.21 15.80
N ALA A 22 -29.94 -19.13 16.27
CA ALA A 22 -29.72 -20.42 15.62
C ALA A 22 -29.13 -21.44 16.61
N LEU A 23 -29.73 -21.56 17.79
CA LEU A 23 -29.48 -22.66 18.72
C LEU A 23 -30.83 -23.27 19.10
N SER A 24 -31.37 -24.09 18.22
CA SER A 24 -32.35 -25.15 18.48
C SER A 24 -32.62 -25.86 17.16
N PHE A 25 -32.24 -27.13 17.03
CA PHE A 25 -33.08 -28.24 16.57
C PHE A 25 -32.24 -29.48 16.25
N ALA A 26 -32.86 -30.64 16.49
CA ALA A 26 -32.28 -31.96 16.68
C ALA A 26 -31.81 -32.68 15.38
N PHE A 27 -30.95 -33.67 15.57
CA PHE A 27 -30.55 -34.72 14.62
C PHE A 27 -31.76 -35.50 14.03
N PRO A 28 -31.60 -36.10 12.83
CA PRO A 28 -31.32 -37.55 12.81
C PRO A 28 -30.34 -38.05 11.72
N SER A 29 -29.79 -39.24 12.01
CA SER A 29 -28.81 -40.06 11.30
C SER A 29 -29.23 -40.57 9.91
N GLY A 30 -28.23 -40.86 9.06
CA GLY A 30 -28.36 -41.69 7.86
C GLY A 30 -26.99 -42.16 7.35
N HIS A 31 -26.83 -43.47 7.20
CA HIS A 31 -25.59 -44.22 7.00
C HIS A 31 -25.59 -44.90 5.60
N LEU A 32 -24.38 -45.31 5.13
CA LEU A 32 -24.06 -46.33 4.08
C LEU A 32 -24.02 -45.80 2.63
N HIS A 33 -23.18 -46.24 1.68
CA HIS A 33 -22.03 -47.16 1.60
C HIS A 33 -21.29 -46.87 0.27
N SER A 34 -19.99 -47.07 0.21
CA SER A 34 -19.19 -47.16 -1.04
C SER A 34 -19.16 -48.61 -1.57
N PRO A 35 -18.76 -48.84 -2.83
CA PRO A 35 -17.49 -49.56 -2.99
C PRO A 35 -16.59 -49.11 -4.15
N SER A 36 -15.31 -49.42 -3.93
CA SER A 36 -14.13 -49.32 -4.78
C SER A 36 -14.07 -50.41 -5.86
N LEU A 37 -13.48 -50.09 -7.02
CA LEU A 37 -12.91 -51.07 -7.94
C LEU A 37 -11.57 -50.58 -8.49
N SER A 38 -10.54 -51.38 -8.25
CA SER A 38 -9.18 -51.30 -8.78
C SER A 38 -9.10 -52.04 -10.12
N LEU A 39 -8.31 -51.54 -11.07
CA LEU A 39 -7.85 -52.33 -12.21
C LEU A 39 -6.48 -51.84 -12.71
N SER A 40 -5.67 -52.83 -13.01
CA SER A 40 -4.23 -52.86 -13.23
C SER A 40 -3.80 -52.45 -14.65
N LEU A 41 -2.57 -51.94 -14.72
CA LEU A 41 -1.85 -51.57 -15.94
C LEU A 41 -1.45 -52.77 -16.80
N THR A 42 -1.59 -52.62 -18.11
CA THR A 42 -0.74 -53.28 -19.12
C THR A 42 -0.54 -52.36 -20.33
N ILE A 43 0.73 -52.11 -20.66
CA ILE A 43 1.18 -51.29 -21.80
C ILE A 43 1.27 -52.17 -23.04
N PRO A 44 0.80 -51.68 -24.21
CA PRO A 44 1.48 -52.01 -25.46
C PRO A 44 1.89 -50.74 -26.22
N SER A 45 3.17 -50.73 -26.59
CA SER A 45 3.74 -49.79 -27.56
C SER A 45 3.13 -49.97 -28.95
N ARG A 46 2.81 -48.88 -29.65
CA ARG A 46 3.24 -48.65 -31.05
C ARG A 46 2.64 -47.39 -31.68
N PHE A 47 3.46 -46.83 -32.59
CA PHE A 47 3.17 -45.92 -33.70
C PHE A 47 2.84 -44.45 -33.39
N ARG A 48 3.83 -43.58 -33.66
CA ARG A 48 3.66 -42.14 -33.94
C ARG A 48 3.26 -41.95 -35.41
N PRO A 49 2.13 -41.30 -35.71
CA PRO A 49 1.93 -40.61 -36.98
C PRO A 49 2.38 -39.14 -36.86
N SER A 50 2.98 -38.61 -37.92
CA SER A 50 3.43 -37.23 -38.06
C SER A 50 2.29 -36.23 -37.82
N THR A 51 2.48 -35.31 -36.89
CA THR A 51 1.56 -34.20 -36.65
C THR A 51 1.88 -33.09 -37.64
N THR A 52 0.96 -32.87 -38.58
CA THR A 52 0.90 -31.69 -39.45
C THR A 52 0.82 -30.44 -38.58
N VAL A 53 1.77 -29.51 -38.77
CA VAL A 53 1.79 -28.22 -38.11
C VAL A 53 0.64 -27.38 -38.65
N PHE A 54 -0.47 -27.31 -37.91
CA PHE A 54 -1.44 -26.24 -38.09
C PHE A 54 -0.83 -24.97 -37.51
N SER A 55 -0.46 -24.06 -38.40
CA SER A 55 -0.07 -22.70 -38.06
C SER A 55 -1.23 -22.06 -37.29
N ALA A 56 -1.04 -21.85 -35.99
CA ALA A 56 -2.00 -21.14 -35.17
C ALA A 56 -2.10 -19.71 -35.70
N LEU A 57 -3.24 -19.40 -36.32
CA LEU A 57 -3.66 -18.02 -36.56
C LEU A 57 -3.57 -17.29 -35.22
N THR A 58 -2.69 -16.31 -35.17
CA THR A 58 -2.63 -15.32 -34.09
C THR A 58 -4.02 -14.74 -33.93
N ALA A 59 -4.70 -15.10 -32.83
CA ALA A 59 -5.87 -14.36 -32.40
C ALA A 59 -5.42 -12.91 -32.22
N GLU A 60 -5.95 -12.01 -33.05
CA GLU A 60 -5.74 -10.57 -32.90
C GLU A 60 -6.11 -10.21 -31.45
N GLN A 61 -5.13 -9.73 -30.69
CA GLN A 61 -5.41 -9.20 -29.37
C GLN A 61 -6.42 -8.07 -29.54
N PRO A 62 -7.47 -7.99 -28.70
CA PRO A 62 -8.39 -6.87 -28.74
C PRO A 62 -7.60 -5.56 -28.65
N PRO A 63 -8.02 -4.50 -29.36
CA PRO A 63 -7.31 -3.24 -29.35
C PRO A 63 -7.16 -2.75 -27.91
N PRO A 64 -6.01 -2.15 -27.55
CA PRO A 64 -5.79 -1.65 -26.21
C PRO A 64 -6.90 -0.67 -25.83
N PRO A 65 -7.37 -0.67 -24.57
CA PRO A 65 -8.46 0.20 -24.17
C PRO A 65 -8.03 1.67 -24.34
N PRO A 66 -8.98 2.58 -24.64
CA PRO A 66 -8.65 3.99 -24.87
C PRO A 66 -7.90 4.58 -23.67
N PRO A 67 -6.96 5.51 -23.87
CA PRO A 67 -6.23 6.13 -22.77
C PRO A 67 -7.19 6.90 -21.85
N VAL A 68 -6.88 6.92 -20.55
CA VAL A 68 -7.60 7.74 -19.57
C VAL A 68 -6.87 9.07 -19.44
N ARG A 69 -7.54 10.15 -19.83
CA ARG A 69 -6.98 11.50 -19.90
C ARG A 69 -7.44 12.32 -18.72
N MET A 70 -6.53 12.61 -17.82
CA MET A 70 -6.77 13.48 -16.67
C MET A 70 -6.08 14.82 -16.87
N VAL A 71 -6.67 15.89 -16.35
CA VAL A 71 -6.05 17.21 -16.31
C VAL A 71 -6.05 17.69 -14.86
N ALA A 72 -4.89 18.09 -14.35
CA ALA A 72 -4.75 18.76 -13.07
C ALA A 72 -4.49 20.26 -13.29
N VAL A 73 -5.27 21.10 -12.61
CA VAL A 73 -5.00 22.54 -12.50
C VAL A 73 -4.67 22.85 -11.05
N VAL A 74 -3.42 23.25 -10.81
CA VAL A 74 -2.91 23.58 -9.47
C VAL A 74 -2.74 25.08 -9.32
N ALA A 75 -2.97 25.64 -8.13
CA ALA A 75 -2.62 27.03 -7.89
C ALA A 75 -1.11 27.28 -8.04
N HIS A 76 -0.77 28.33 -8.78
CA HIS A 76 0.61 28.72 -9.04
C HIS A 76 1.35 29.01 -7.73
N ARG A 77 2.51 28.38 -7.54
CA ARG A 77 3.35 28.46 -6.33
C ARG A 77 2.64 28.05 -5.03
N ALA A 78 1.50 27.35 -5.10
CA ALA A 78 0.82 26.89 -3.91
C ALA A 78 1.68 25.85 -3.17
N SER A 79 1.88 26.11 -1.88
CA SER A 79 2.58 25.18 -0.99
C SER A 79 1.71 23.95 -0.76
N SER A 80 2.29 22.76 -0.87
CA SER A 80 1.60 21.55 -0.46
C SER A 80 1.87 21.26 1.03
N PRO A 81 0.99 20.51 1.72
CA PRO A 81 1.26 20.02 3.07
C PRO A 81 2.36 18.94 3.10
N LEU A 82 2.89 18.52 1.94
CA LEU A 82 3.97 17.52 1.82
C LEU A 82 5.34 18.18 1.99
N LYS A 83 5.63 18.57 3.24
CA LYS A 83 6.91 19.14 3.66
C LYS A 83 7.29 20.36 2.81
N SER A 84 8.34 20.26 2.00
CA SER A 84 8.91 21.37 1.21
C SER A 84 8.45 21.42 -0.25
N ALA A 85 7.55 20.53 -0.69
CA ALA A 85 7.12 20.46 -2.08
C ALA A 85 5.96 21.42 -2.38
N SER A 86 5.93 22.01 -3.58
CA SER A 86 4.73 22.68 -4.10
C SER A 86 3.71 21.67 -4.62
N TRP A 87 2.43 22.07 -4.71
CA TRP A 87 1.40 21.22 -5.32
C TRP A 87 1.72 20.86 -6.78
N GLU A 88 2.36 21.77 -7.50
CA GLU A 88 2.87 21.49 -8.85
C GLU A 88 3.90 20.36 -8.85
N GLN A 89 4.89 20.40 -7.97
CA GLN A 89 5.90 19.34 -7.85
C GLN A 89 5.29 18.00 -7.45
N VAL A 90 4.29 18.00 -6.56
CA VAL A 90 3.59 16.79 -6.12
C VAL A 90 2.76 16.19 -7.25
N MET A 91 1.99 16.99 -7.97
CA MET A 91 1.18 16.52 -9.09
C MET A 91 2.06 16.07 -10.25
N LEU A 92 3.16 16.78 -10.54
CA LEU A 92 4.16 16.34 -11.51
C LEU A 92 4.87 15.07 -11.04
N HIS A 93 5.16 14.90 -9.75
CA HIS A 93 5.73 13.64 -9.28
C HIS A 93 4.75 12.46 -9.42
N THR A 94 3.45 12.73 -9.36
CA THR A 94 2.39 11.75 -9.64
C THR A 94 2.32 11.37 -11.14
N VAL A 95 2.98 12.14 -12.04
CA VAL A 95 2.89 11.99 -13.51
C VAL A 95 4.17 12.24 -14.30
N ALA A 96 4.44 11.40 -15.29
CA ALA A 96 5.47 11.69 -16.29
C ALA A 96 4.92 12.71 -17.30
N THR A 97 5.45 13.93 -17.33
CA THR A 97 5.20 14.84 -18.45
C THR A 97 6.01 14.42 -19.67
N ILE A 98 5.34 14.39 -20.80
CA ILE A 98 5.91 14.20 -22.13
C ILE A 98 6.90 15.35 -22.41
N ASN A 99 8.14 15.00 -22.78
CA ASN A 99 9.20 15.87 -23.33
C ASN A 99 10.12 16.67 -22.38
N ILE A 100 10.61 16.10 -21.26
CA ILE A 100 11.86 16.57 -20.64
C ILE A 100 12.84 15.39 -20.51
N PRO A 101 14.09 15.47 -21.01
CA PRO A 101 14.95 14.30 -21.17
C PRO A 101 15.55 13.72 -19.88
N PHE A 102 15.23 14.25 -18.68
CA PHE A 102 16.00 13.89 -17.48
C PHE A 102 15.25 13.61 -16.17
N TYR A 103 13.92 13.57 -16.15
CA TYR A 103 13.18 13.03 -14.99
C TYR A 103 11.92 12.30 -15.44
N GLN A 104 11.96 10.97 -15.44
CA GLN A 104 10.78 10.10 -15.59
C GLN A 104 10.23 9.81 -14.20
N ALA A 105 8.97 10.15 -13.92
CA ALA A 105 8.24 9.60 -12.78
C ALA A 105 6.87 9.15 -13.27
N LYS A 106 6.70 7.85 -13.45
CA LYS A 106 5.58 7.22 -14.17
C LYS A 106 4.52 6.67 -13.22
N ARG A 107 4.30 7.27 -12.04
CA ARG A 107 3.61 6.58 -10.93
C ARG A 107 2.20 6.08 -11.27
N LEU A 108 1.41 6.81 -12.06
CA LEU A 108 0.14 6.29 -12.60
C LEU A 108 0.34 5.21 -13.67
N LYS A 109 1.35 5.37 -14.52
CA LYS A 109 1.75 4.40 -15.55
C LYS A 109 2.39 3.12 -14.97
N TRP A 110 2.74 3.12 -13.69
CA TRP A 110 3.07 1.88 -12.98
C TRP A 110 1.86 0.94 -12.91
N VAL A 111 0.64 1.50 -12.89
CA VAL A 111 -0.60 0.73 -12.88
C VAL A 111 -1.07 0.42 -14.29
N ASP A 112 -1.09 1.42 -15.18
CA ASP A 112 -1.54 1.26 -16.57
C ASP A 112 -0.90 2.32 -17.47
N GLU A 113 -0.20 1.89 -18.53
CA GLU A 113 0.50 2.80 -19.46
C GLU A 113 -0.46 3.76 -20.19
N GLY A 114 -1.75 3.41 -20.29
CA GLY A 114 -2.79 4.26 -20.86
C GLY A 114 -3.29 5.36 -19.93
N TYR A 115 -2.79 5.49 -18.70
CA TYR A 115 -3.15 6.59 -17.81
C TYR A 115 -2.26 7.82 -18.06
N GLU A 116 -2.91 8.94 -18.35
CA GLU A 116 -2.27 10.23 -18.62
C GLU A 116 -2.82 11.29 -17.66
N LEU A 117 -1.95 12.12 -17.08
CA LEU A 117 -2.35 13.28 -16.30
C LEU A 117 -1.51 14.48 -16.72
N LEU A 118 -2.16 15.52 -17.23
CA LEU A 118 -1.49 16.76 -17.63
C LEU A 118 -1.61 17.76 -16.50
N VAL A 119 -0.49 18.32 -16.05
CA VAL A 119 -0.46 19.30 -14.95
C VAL A 119 -0.29 20.71 -15.52
N PHE A 120 -1.19 21.61 -15.14
CA PHE A 120 -1.15 23.04 -15.45
C PHE A 120 -1.22 23.84 -14.15
N THR A 121 -0.63 25.03 -14.16
CA THR A 121 -0.84 26.03 -13.12
C THR A 121 -2.00 26.95 -13.50
N ASP A 122 -2.70 27.51 -12.51
CA ASP A 122 -3.77 28.49 -12.76
C ASP A 122 -3.25 29.83 -13.32
N GLU A 123 -1.94 30.08 -13.25
CA GLU A 123 -1.27 31.16 -14.00
C GLU A 123 -1.51 31.04 -15.52
N CYS A 124 -1.67 29.82 -16.05
CA CYS A 124 -2.00 29.62 -17.46
C CYS A 124 -3.34 30.25 -17.86
N ILE A 125 -4.24 30.45 -16.89
CA ILE A 125 -5.58 31.04 -17.09
C ILE A 125 -5.49 32.56 -17.19
N THR A 126 -4.73 33.17 -16.28
CA THR A 126 -4.56 34.64 -16.21
C THR A 126 -3.59 35.16 -17.27
N SER A 127 -2.66 34.32 -17.74
CA SER A 127 -1.80 34.65 -18.87
C SER A 127 -2.59 34.61 -20.19
N SER A 128 -2.76 35.77 -20.85
CA SER A 128 -3.28 35.80 -22.22
C SER A 128 -2.22 35.18 -23.16
N GLY A 129 -2.53 34.04 -23.77
CA GLY A 129 -1.57 33.40 -24.67
C GLY A 129 -1.83 31.92 -25.00
N GLN A 130 -0.80 31.30 -25.59
CA GLN A 130 -0.82 29.93 -26.11
C GLN A 130 -1.12 28.87 -25.04
N MET A 131 -0.75 29.13 -23.78
CA MET A 131 -0.96 28.19 -22.67
C MET A 131 -2.43 28.08 -22.24
N SER A 132 -3.17 29.19 -22.21
CA SER A 132 -4.61 29.20 -21.95
C SER A 132 -5.38 28.42 -23.02
N MET A 133 -5.05 28.65 -24.30
CA MET A 133 -5.63 27.89 -25.43
C MET A 133 -5.29 26.38 -25.35
N ARG A 134 -4.08 26.04 -24.92
CA ARG A 134 -3.67 24.65 -24.70
C ARG A 134 -4.50 24.01 -23.58
N LEU A 135 -4.60 24.66 -22.41
CA LEU A 135 -5.41 24.16 -21.29
C LEU A 135 -6.86 23.92 -21.74
N GLN A 136 -7.48 24.88 -22.43
CA GLN A 136 -8.85 24.74 -22.91
C GLN A 136 -9.02 23.54 -23.85
N ARG A 137 -8.07 23.31 -24.77
CA ARG A 137 -8.08 22.14 -25.66
C ARG A 137 -7.97 20.82 -24.90
N GLU A 138 -7.10 20.76 -23.89
CA GLU A 138 -6.93 19.54 -23.09
C GLU A 138 -8.17 19.27 -22.23
N LEU A 139 -8.82 20.30 -21.67
CA LEU A 139 -10.07 20.16 -20.91
C LEU A 139 -11.23 19.61 -21.75
N LEU A 140 -11.31 19.94 -23.03
CA LEU A 140 -12.34 19.38 -23.93
C LEU A 140 -12.24 17.87 -24.11
N ASN A 141 -11.07 17.29 -23.89
CA ASN A 141 -10.80 15.86 -24.06
C ASN A 141 -10.51 15.15 -22.73
N ALA A 142 -10.76 15.82 -21.60
CA ALA A 142 -10.46 15.28 -20.28
C ALA A 142 -11.60 14.38 -19.78
N ASP A 143 -11.23 13.19 -19.33
CA ASP A 143 -12.13 12.27 -18.61
C ASP A 143 -12.34 12.71 -17.16
N ILE A 144 -11.29 13.25 -16.55
CA ILE A 144 -11.26 13.71 -15.16
C ILE A 144 -10.49 15.03 -15.06
N LEU A 145 -11.08 16.02 -14.39
CA LEU A 145 -10.43 17.27 -14.00
C LEU A 145 -10.16 17.26 -12.48
N VAL A 146 -8.92 17.53 -12.09
CA VAL A 146 -8.48 17.66 -10.71
C VAL A 146 -8.05 19.10 -10.47
N ILE A 147 -8.72 19.81 -9.58
CA ILE A 147 -8.42 21.20 -9.24
C ILE A 147 -7.84 21.22 -7.82
N VAL A 148 -6.62 21.74 -7.66
CA VAL A 148 -5.90 21.69 -6.39
C VAL A 148 -5.45 23.08 -5.95
N ALA A 149 -5.82 23.47 -4.73
CA ALA A 149 -5.45 24.72 -4.09
C ALA A 149 -5.86 26.01 -4.85
N VAL A 150 -6.75 25.94 -5.83
CA VAL A 150 -7.15 27.12 -6.64
C VAL A 150 -8.16 27.96 -5.88
N THR A 151 -7.73 29.17 -5.51
CA THR A 151 -8.54 30.15 -4.76
C THR A 151 -8.63 31.52 -5.44
N ASN A 152 -7.85 31.76 -6.50
CA ASN A 152 -7.92 32.99 -7.27
C ASN A 152 -9.29 33.11 -7.97
N LYS A 153 -9.96 34.24 -7.78
CA LYS A 153 -11.33 34.47 -8.27
C LYS A 153 -11.47 34.36 -9.79
N GLU A 154 -10.52 34.92 -10.55
CA GLU A 154 -10.51 34.85 -12.02
C GLU A 154 -10.33 33.40 -12.49
N SER A 155 -9.37 32.68 -11.89
CA SER A 155 -9.16 31.24 -12.16
C SER A 155 -10.40 30.41 -11.83
N VAL A 156 -11.05 30.67 -10.70
CA VAL A 156 -12.28 29.98 -10.26
C VAL A 156 -13.43 30.20 -11.24
N GLU A 157 -13.68 31.44 -11.64
CA GLU A 157 -14.73 31.77 -12.61
C GLU A 157 -14.46 31.11 -13.96
N TRP A 158 -13.21 31.16 -14.44
CA TRP A 158 -12.81 30.53 -15.70
C TRP A 158 -12.97 29.01 -15.67
N LEU A 159 -12.56 28.35 -14.58
CA LEU A 159 -12.69 26.90 -14.41
C LEU A 159 -14.17 26.48 -14.36
N ASN A 160 -15.02 27.23 -13.65
CA ASN A 160 -16.46 26.97 -13.63
C ASN A 160 -17.11 27.08 -15.02
N ILE A 161 -16.58 27.93 -15.91
CA ILE A 161 -17.04 28.05 -17.29
C ILE A 161 -16.54 26.90 -18.16
N ASN A 162 -15.23 26.59 -18.07
CA ASN A 162 -14.56 25.67 -19.00
C ASN A 162 -14.60 24.19 -18.58
N SER A 163 -15.08 23.86 -17.38
CA SER A 163 -15.23 22.48 -16.90
C SER A 163 -16.66 21.91 -17.02
N LYS A 164 -17.60 22.68 -17.59
CA LYS A 164 -19.03 22.31 -17.65
C LYS A 164 -19.28 20.96 -18.32
N THR A 165 -18.55 20.64 -19.38
CA THR A 165 -18.74 19.41 -20.17
C THR A 165 -18.07 18.17 -19.56
N ILE A 166 -17.12 18.35 -18.63
CA ILE A 166 -16.35 17.26 -18.02
C ILE A 166 -17.23 16.57 -16.98
N GLN A 167 -17.42 15.25 -17.05
CA GLN A 167 -18.34 14.55 -16.14
C GLN A 167 -17.77 14.33 -14.73
N ASN A 168 -16.44 14.33 -14.60
CA ASN A 168 -15.73 14.05 -13.35
C ASN A 168 -14.78 15.22 -13.04
N VAL A 169 -15.17 16.08 -12.11
CA VAL A 169 -14.42 17.23 -11.62
C VAL A 169 -14.28 17.10 -10.11
N ILE A 170 -13.05 17.11 -9.60
CA ILE A 170 -12.78 17.10 -8.17
C ILE A 170 -11.95 18.31 -7.77
N CYS A 171 -12.34 18.97 -6.69
CA CYS A 171 -11.77 20.19 -6.17
C CYS A 171 -11.24 19.90 -4.76
N LEU A 172 -9.93 20.02 -4.58
CA LEU A 172 -9.20 19.64 -3.38
C LEU A 172 -8.44 20.85 -2.85
N ASP A 173 -8.63 21.16 -1.56
CA ASP A 173 -8.09 22.36 -0.90
C ASP A 173 -8.35 23.68 -1.67
N SER A 174 -9.40 23.73 -2.49
CA SER A 174 -9.71 24.84 -3.42
C SER A 174 -10.89 25.68 -2.92
N SER A 175 -11.21 26.77 -3.63
CA SER A 175 -12.35 27.64 -3.28
C SER A 175 -13.67 26.86 -3.18
N ALA A 176 -14.52 27.22 -2.21
CA ALA A 176 -15.86 26.67 -2.04
C ALA A 176 -16.81 27.00 -3.22
N ASP A 177 -16.46 28.00 -4.04
CA ASP A 177 -17.19 28.36 -5.26
C ASP A 177 -16.95 27.36 -6.41
N LEU A 178 -15.97 26.46 -6.27
CA LEU A 178 -15.75 25.33 -7.17
C LEU A 178 -16.49 24.11 -6.62
N LYS A 179 -17.29 23.47 -7.46
CA LYS A 179 -18.09 22.31 -7.07
C LYS A 179 -17.47 21.01 -7.54
N ASN A 180 -17.48 20.00 -6.67
CA ASN A 180 -17.21 18.63 -7.10
C ASN A 180 -18.38 18.15 -7.98
N LYS A 181 -18.05 17.47 -9.06
CA LYS A 181 -19.01 16.83 -9.97
C LYS A 181 -18.51 15.44 -10.29
N LEU A 182 -19.25 14.41 -9.96
CA LEU A 182 -18.82 13.03 -10.18
C LEU A 182 -19.91 12.26 -10.91
N GLY A 183 -19.57 11.57 -12.00
CA GLY A 183 -20.56 10.92 -12.87
C GLY A 183 -21.61 11.88 -13.44
N GLY A 184 -21.29 13.17 -13.56
CA GLY A 184 -22.18 14.21 -14.05
C GLY A 184 -23.06 14.89 -13.00
N TYR A 185 -22.97 14.49 -11.74
CA TYR A 185 -23.78 15.05 -10.65
C TYR A 185 -22.93 15.94 -9.74
N ASP A 186 -23.45 17.11 -9.38
CA ASP A 186 -22.84 17.95 -8.34
C ASP A 186 -22.89 17.22 -7.00
N VAL A 187 -21.75 17.13 -6.31
CA VAL A 187 -21.62 16.49 -5.00
C VAL A 187 -21.11 17.54 -4.00
N SER A 188 -21.86 17.80 -2.93
CA SER A 188 -21.40 18.73 -1.89
C SER A 188 -20.37 18.06 -0.98
N SER A 189 -19.39 18.85 -0.53
CA SER A 189 -18.32 18.45 0.39
C SER A 189 -18.69 18.58 1.87
N GLU A 190 -19.98 18.74 2.21
CA GLU A 190 -20.39 18.99 3.60
C GLU A 190 -20.16 17.78 4.51
N VAL A 191 -19.49 18.05 5.65
CA VAL A 191 -19.02 17.09 6.65
C VAL A 191 -20.17 16.49 7.45
N ARG A 192 -20.08 15.16 7.67
CA ARG A 192 -20.66 14.34 8.76
C ARG A 192 -21.62 15.09 9.69
N GLY A 193 -22.93 14.87 9.53
CA GLY A 193 -23.85 15.26 10.61
C GLY A 193 -25.34 14.94 10.47
N SER A 194 -26.00 15.19 9.33
CA SER A 194 -27.48 15.24 9.37
C SER A 194 -28.25 14.61 8.21
N ILE A 195 -27.61 14.08 7.17
CA ILE A 195 -28.34 13.72 5.93
C ILE A 195 -28.80 12.24 5.91
N PHE A 196 -28.38 11.40 6.87
CA PHE A 196 -28.74 9.99 6.91
C PHE A 196 -30.22 9.67 7.22
N ARG A 197 -31.09 10.67 7.47
CA ARG A 197 -32.45 10.40 7.94
C ARG A 197 -33.54 10.38 6.85
N ASN A 198 -33.31 10.88 5.63
CA ASN A 198 -34.42 11.12 4.68
C ASN A 198 -34.31 10.51 3.27
N PHE A 199 -33.37 9.60 3.01
CA PHE A 199 -33.28 8.95 1.69
C PHE A 199 -33.96 7.58 1.68
N PHE A 200 -35.27 7.54 1.42
CA PHE A 200 -35.98 6.33 0.99
C PHE A 200 -36.47 6.48 -0.45
N ALA A 201 -36.11 5.48 -1.27
CA ALA A 201 -36.75 5.03 -2.52
C ALA A 201 -36.75 5.97 -3.75
N ASN A 202 -35.59 6.23 -4.37
CA ASN A 202 -35.54 6.69 -5.76
C ASN A 202 -34.26 6.18 -6.49
N PRO A 203 -34.29 5.64 -7.73
CA PRO A 203 -33.08 5.15 -8.42
C PRO A 203 -32.01 6.24 -8.64
N GLN A 204 -32.43 7.50 -8.69
CA GLN A 204 -31.54 8.66 -8.80
C GLN A 204 -30.83 9.00 -7.47
N SER A 205 -31.32 8.50 -6.33
CA SER A 205 -30.63 8.62 -5.04
C SER A 205 -29.44 7.66 -4.91
N ASP A 206 -29.48 6.51 -5.61
CA ASP A 206 -28.45 5.48 -5.46
C ASP A 206 -27.13 5.89 -6.13
N LYS A 207 -27.17 6.46 -7.35
CA LYS A 207 -25.97 6.99 -8.03
C LYS A 207 -25.36 8.21 -7.32
N ALA A 208 -26.21 9.06 -6.75
CA ALA A 208 -25.76 10.20 -5.95
C ALA A 208 -25.07 9.72 -4.66
N LYS A 209 -25.62 8.68 -4.02
CA LYS A 209 -25.03 8.03 -2.84
C LYS A 209 -23.69 7.39 -3.16
N GLU A 210 -23.58 6.63 -4.25
CA GLU A 210 -22.31 6.06 -4.72
C GLU A 210 -21.26 7.15 -4.95
N SER A 211 -21.67 8.27 -5.57
CA SER A 211 -20.74 9.38 -5.82
C SER A 211 -20.30 10.09 -4.55
N TYR A 212 -21.17 10.18 -3.55
CA TYR A 212 -20.81 10.66 -2.21
C TYR A 212 -19.83 9.71 -1.51
N GLU A 213 -20.03 8.39 -1.58
CA GLU A 213 -19.11 7.39 -1.00
C GLU A 213 -17.72 7.44 -1.65
N VAL A 214 -17.67 7.63 -2.98
CA VAL A 214 -16.42 7.85 -3.71
C VAL A 214 -15.74 9.14 -3.26
N LEU A 215 -16.48 10.26 -3.19
CA LEU A 215 -15.93 11.54 -2.73
C LEU A 215 -15.40 11.46 -1.30
N GLN A 216 -16.12 10.76 -0.42
CA GLN A 216 -15.68 10.53 0.95
C GLN A 216 -14.38 9.73 0.98
N THR A 217 -14.30 8.64 0.22
CA THR A 217 -13.07 7.82 0.11
C THR A 217 -11.88 8.64 -0.38
N VAL A 218 -12.09 9.46 -1.41
CA VAL A 218 -11.06 10.36 -1.95
C VAL A 218 -10.67 11.42 -0.92
N SER A 219 -11.61 12.01 -0.20
CA SER A 219 -11.34 13.05 0.81
C SER A 219 -10.56 12.48 2.00
N GLU A 220 -10.97 11.31 2.51
CA GLU A 220 -10.27 10.62 3.59
C GLU A 220 -8.82 10.26 3.21
N ALA A 221 -8.61 9.77 1.99
CA ALA A 221 -7.26 9.49 1.49
C ALA A 221 -6.44 10.78 1.29
N TRP A 222 -7.05 11.81 0.70
CA TRP A 222 -6.40 13.12 0.52
C TRP A 222 -5.93 13.71 1.84
N ASP A 223 -6.74 13.60 2.89
CA ASP A 223 -6.43 14.12 4.23
C ASP A 223 -5.29 13.40 4.95
N ARG A 224 -4.86 12.23 4.48
CA ARG A 224 -3.66 11.55 5.00
C ARG A 224 -2.35 12.19 4.53
N ARG A 225 -2.40 13.13 3.58
CA ARG A 225 -1.26 13.97 3.14
C ARG A 225 0.01 13.15 2.84
N ASN A 226 -0.09 12.20 1.91
CA ASN A 226 1.06 11.45 1.38
C ASN A 226 0.93 11.18 -0.13
N ALA A 227 2.06 10.90 -0.79
CA ALA A 227 2.12 10.77 -2.24
C ALA A 227 1.36 9.53 -2.77
N ASP A 228 1.40 8.42 -2.04
CA ASP A 228 0.71 7.20 -2.45
C ASP A 228 -0.80 7.36 -2.37
N ASP A 229 -1.31 8.10 -1.38
CA ASP A 229 -2.73 8.42 -1.26
C ASP A 229 -3.22 9.39 -2.34
N ILE A 230 -2.39 10.36 -2.75
CA ILE A 230 -2.71 11.23 -3.88
C ILE A 230 -2.87 10.40 -5.16
N ARG A 231 -1.96 9.47 -5.42
CA ARG A 231 -2.10 8.51 -6.53
C ARG A 231 -3.37 7.67 -6.36
N PHE A 232 -3.63 7.17 -5.15
CA PHE A 232 -4.80 6.37 -4.85
C PHE A 232 -6.11 7.11 -5.14
N CYS A 233 -6.22 8.39 -4.78
CA CYS A 233 -7.38 9.22 -5.10
C CYS A 233 -7.69 9.20 -6.61
N LEU A 234 -6.67 9.35 -7.45
CA LEU A 234 -6.82 9.29 -8.91
C LEU A 234 -7.28 7.91 -9.38
N LEU A 235 -6.67 6.84 -8.86
CA LEU A 235 -7.07 5.47 -9.20
C LEU A 235 -8.51 5.16 -8.78
N VAL A 236 -8.98 5.68 -7.66
CA VAL A 236 -10.36 5.53 -7.20
C VAL A 236 -11.34 6.19 -8.19
N LEU A 237 -11.02 7.41 -8.64
CA LEU A 237 -11.85 8.11 -9.62
C LEU A 237 -11.91 7.37 -10.96
N ILE A 238 -10.77 6.85 -11.43
CA ILE A 238 -10.71 6.03 -12.65
C ILE A 238 -11.57 4.77 -12.47
N ASN A 239 -11.41 4.06 -11.35
CA ASN A 239 -12.13 2.82 -11.07
C ASN A 239 -13.64 3.01 -10.98
N ALA A 240 -14.08 4.13 -10.39
CA ALA A 240 -15.49 4.43 -10.19
C ALA A 240 -16.19 4.89 -11.48
N TYR A 241 -15.53 5.70 -12.32
CA TYR A 241 -16.22 6.42 -13.40
C TYR A 241 -15.74 6.10 -14.81
N ILE A 242 -14.54 5.53 -14.97
CA ILE A 242 -13.94 5.30 -16.29
C ILE A 242 -13.85 3.81 -16.60
N ARG A 243 -13.05 3.06 -15.83
CA ARG A 243 -12.89 1.61 -15.99
C ARG A 243 -12.30 0.95 -14.75
N PRO A 244 -12.57 -0.34 -14.50
CA PRO A 244 -12.00 -1.05 -13.35
C PRO A 244 -10.48 -0.98 -13.29
N VAL A 245 -9.95 -0.70 -12.11
CA VAL A 245 -8.50 -0.65 -11.85
C VAL A 245 -8.08 -1.95 -11.13
N PRO A 246 -7.21 -2.79 -11.71
CA PRO A 246 -6.88 -4.11 -11.14
C PRO A 246 -6.36 -4.07 -9.70
N VAL A 247 -5.51 -3.09 -9.35
CA VAL A 247 -4.97 -2.95 -7.99
C VAL A 247 -6.05 -2.60 -6.95
N LEU A 248 -7.20 -2.08 -7.40
CA LEU A 248 -8.34 -1.72 -6.56
C LEU A 248 -9.41 -2.81 -6.46
N LYS A 249 -9.17 -4.01 -7.03
CA LYS A 249 -10.15 -5.12 -7.02
C LYS A 249 -10.62 -5.52 -5.60
N ASN A 250 -9.75 -5.30 -4.61
CA ASN A 250 -9.98 -5.67 -3.20
C ASN A 250 -10.80 -4.63 -2.41
N LEU A 251 -11.13 -3.46 -2.99
CA LEU A 251 -12.00 -2.45 -2.36
C LEU A 251 -13.47 -2.87 -2.25
N ARG A 252 -13.89 -3.92 -2.96
CA ARG A 252 -15.29 -4.36 -2.97
C ARG A 252 -15.62 -5.12 -1.70
N ALA A 253 -16.62 -4.64 -0.94
CA ALA A 253 -17.12 -5.32 0.24
C ALA A 253 -17.60 -6.74 -0.11
N LYS A 254 -17.12 -7.72 0.64
CA LYS A 254 -17.51 -9.13 0.47
C LYS A 254 -18.45 -9.51 1.61
N GLY A 255 -19.71 -9.75 1.24
CA GLY A 255 -20.86 -9.88 2.15
C GLY A 255 -21.00 -11.27 2.79
N PHE A 256 -22.22 -11.82 2.78
CA PHE A 256 -22.61 -13.05 3.50
C PHE A 256 -21.77 -14.30 3.17
N SER A 257 -21.19 -14.41 1.96
CA SER A 257 -20.34 -15.53 1.55
C SER A 257 -19.09 -15.67 2.41
N THR A 258 -18.49 -14.53 2.76
CA THR A 258 -17.32 -14.45 3.64
C THR A 258 -17.61 -15.00 5.03
N LEU A 259 -18.74 -14.59 5.63
CA LEU A 259 -19.12 -15.05 6.97
C LEU A 259 -19.36 -16.56 7.02
N ASN A 260 -20.02 -17.11 5.99
CA ASN A 260 -20.25 -18.54 5.88
C ASN A 260 -18.93 -19.33 5.77
N CYS A 261 -17.97 -18.85 4.98
CA CYS A 261 -16.64 -19.45 4.89
C CYS A 261 -15.92 -19.46 6.26
N MET A 262 -15.92 -18.32 6.96
CA MET A 262 -15.27 -18.19 8.27
C MET A 262 -15.88 -19.15 9.30
N LEU A 263 -17.21 -19.21 9.39
CA LEU A 263 -17.90 -20.08 10.35
C LEU A 263 -17.73 -21.56 10.01
N ARG A 264 -17.68 -21.94 8.72
CA ARG A 264 -17.51 -23.33 8.31
C ARG A 264 -16.08 -23.85 8.53
N ASN A 265 -15.08 -23.07 8.16
CA ASN A 265 -13.69 -23.53 8.10
C ASN A 265 -12.84 -23.09 9.30
N CYS A 266 -13.25 -22.03 9.99
CA CYS A 266 -12.45 -21.35 11.01
C CYS A 266 -13.22 -21.08 12.32
N SER A 267 -14.35 -21.77 12.56
CA SER A 267 -15.22 -21.55 13.73
C SER A 267 -14.47 -21.46 15.05
N ARG A 268 -13.51 -22.38 15.28
CA ARG A 268 -12.71 -22.40 16.51
C ARG A 268 -11.86 -21.14 16.66
N GLN A 269 -11.17 -20.73 15.60
CA GLN A 269 -10.31 -19.54 15.62
C GLN A 269 -11.15 -18.26 15.73
N VAL A 270 -12.30 -18.20 15.05
CA VAL A 270 -13.28 -17.11 15.19
C VAL A 270 -13.73 -17.01 16.65
N PHE A 271 -14.19 -18.10 17.24
CA PHE A 271 -14.67 -18.12 18.62
C PHE A 271 -13.58 -17.74 19.63
N ASN A 272 -12.37 -18.30 19.49
CA ASN A 272 -11.24 -17.97 20.36
C ASN A 272 -10.86 -16.48 20.27
N CYS A 273 -10.86 -15.91 19.07
CA CYS A 273 -10.62 -14.48 18.90
C CYS A 273 -11.73 -13.63 19.53
N LEU A 274 -13.01 -14.01 19.39
CA LEU A 274 -14.12 -13.30 20.00
C LEU A 274 -14.11 -13.39 21.55
N LEU A 275 -13.56 -14.46 22.13
CA LEU A 275 -13.38 -14.56 23.57
C LEU A 275 -12.14 -13.81 24.08
N ASP A 276 -11.13 -13.59 23.25
CA ASP A 276 -9.95 -12.79 23.58
C ASP A 276 -10.25 -11.28 23.48
N PRO A 277 -10.20 -10.52 24.59
CA PRO A 277 -10.44 -9.07 24.56
C PRO A 277 -9.49 -8.32 23.62
N THR A 278 -8.23 -8.76 23.52
CA THR A 278 -7.23 -8.11 22.66
C THR A 278 -7.56 -8.35 21.18
N CYS A 279 -7.85 -9.60 20.80
CA CYS A 279 -8.25 -9.92 19.43
C CYS A 279 -9.56 -9.21 19.03
N ARG A 280 -10.55 -9.12 19.93
CA ARG A 280 -11.77 -8.33 19.67
C ARG A 280 -11.47 -6.86 19.39
N LYS A 281 -10.60 -6.23 20.18
CA LYS A 281 -10.18 -4.84 19.93
C LYS A 281 -9.50 -4.70 18.57
N ALA A 282 -8.66 -5.66 18.19
CA ALA A 282 -8.05 -5.69 16.86
C ALA A 282 -9.10 -5.71 15.75
N LEU A 283 -10.08 -6.63 15.82
CA LEU A 283 -11.15 -6.71 14.82
C LEU A 283 -12.02 -5.45 14.77
N GLN A 284 -12.35 -4.87 15.93
CA GLN A 284 -13.11 -3.62 16.00
C GLN A 284 -12.35 -2.45 15.38
N CYS A 285 -11.05 -2.35 15.65
CA CYS A 285 -10.17 -1.34 15.07
C CYS A 285 -10.07 -1.50 13.54
N LEU A 286 -9.80 -2.71 13.06
CA LEU A 286 -9.69 -3.00 11.63
C LEU A 286 -10.98 -2.68 10.87
N ASN A 287 -12.14 -2.96 11.45
CA ASN A 287 -13.44 -2.63 10.85
C ASN A 287 -13.70 -1.11 10.73
N GLN A 288 -12.93 -0.28 11.44
CA GLN A 288 -13.02 1.18 11.34
C GLN A 288 -12.01 1.75 10.34
N CYS A 289 -11.03 0.97 9.90
CA CYS A 289 -10.09 1.37 8.87
C CYS A 289 -10.71 1.27 7.48
N SER A 290 -10.38 2.20 6.60
CA SER A 290 -10.61 2.00 5.17
C SER A 290 -9.79 0.78 4.69
N PRO A 291 -10.31 -0.09 3.79
CA PRO A 291 -9.60 -1.29 3.34
C PRO A 291 -8.25 -1.04 2.65
N VAL A 292 -8.01 0.20 2.22
CA VAL A 292 -6.76 0.63 1.57
C VAL A 292 -5.86 1.45 2.48
N ASP A 293 -6.30 1.76 3.71
CA ASP A 293 -5.50 2.49 4.68
C ASP A 293 -4.50 1.54 5.36
N GLN A 294 -3.38 1.30 4.70
CA GLN A 294 -2.36 0.38 5.21
C GLN A 294 -1.81 0.83 6.58
N VAL A 295 -1.71 2.15 6.79
CA VAL A 295 -1.25 2.72 8.06
C VAL A 295 -2.22 2.37 9.19
N CYS A 296 -3.52 2.62 9.00
CA CYS A 296 -4.55 2.29 9.97
C CYS A 296 -4.58 0.77 10.25
N ASN A 297 -4.62 -0.04 9.20
CA ASN A 297 -4.70 -1.50 9.31
C ASN A 297 -3.50 -2.06 10.08
N TYR A 298 -2.28 -1.71 9.67
CA TYR A 298 -1.08 -2.21 10.31
C TYR A 298 -0.94 -1.68 11.75
N ARG A 299 -1.32 -0.44 12.02
CA ARG A 299 -1.32 0.12 13.38
C ARG A 299 -2.30 -0.58 14.30
N CYS A 300 -3.50 -0.95 13.83
CA CYS A 300 -4.44 -1.77 14.58
C CYS A 300 -3.83 -3.12 14.94
N ILE A 301 -3.25 -3.83 13.96
CA ILE A 301 -2.62 -5.14 14.15
C ILE A 301 -1.47 -5.01 15.16
N ALA A 302 -0.55 -4.07 14.94
CA ALA A 302 0.64 -3.88 15.77
C ALA A 302 0.32 -3.43 17.20
N SER A 303 -0.82 -2.75 17.42
CA SER A 303 -1.30 -2.38 18.75
C SER A 303 -1.89 -3.55 19.52
N TYR A 304 -2.50 -4.51 18.80
CA TYR A 304 -3.32 -5.58 19.38
C TYR A 304 -2.84 -6.99 19.01
N GLU A 305 -1.56 -7.17 18.69
CA GLU A 305 -1.02 -8.49 18.35
C GLU A 305 -1.27 -9.48 19.49
N SER A 306 -1.88 -10.62 19.15
CA SER A 306 -2.08 -11.75 20.06
C SER A 306 -2.02 -13.06 19.28
N ALA A 307 -1.72 -14.17 19.98
CA ALA A 307 -1.71 -15.50 19.35
C ALA A 307 -3.08 -15.88 18.75
N ASN A 308 -4.18 -15.40 19.34
CA ASN A 308 -5.52 -15.64 18.82
C ASN A 308 -5.79 -14.83 17.54
N LEU A 309 -5.30 -13.59 17.46
CA LEU A 309 -5.36 -12.78 16.24
C LEU A 309 -4.56 -13.44 15.12
N GLU A 310 -3.34 -13.88 15.41
CA GLU A 310 -2.50 -14.59 14.45
C GLU A 310 -3.19 -15.87 13.93
N ALA A 311 -3.72 -16.70 14.83
CA ALA A 311 -4.42 -17.93 14.47
C ALA A 311 -5.70 -17.67 13.67
N PHE A 312 -6.44 -16.60 14.01
CA PHE A 312 -7.61 -16.14 13.26
C PHE A 312 -7.23 -15.75 11.83
N SER A 313 -6.30 -14.81 11.68
CA SER A 313 -5.82 -14.32 10.38
C SER A 313 -5.25 -15.44 9.52
N LEU A 314 -4.47 -16.34 10.12
CA LEU A 314 -3.92 -17.51 9.43
C LEU A 314 -5.02 -18.42 8.89
N CYS A 315 -6.08 -18.66 9.65
CA CYS A 315 -7.17 -19.51 9.17
C CYS A 315 -8.00 -18.81 8.08
N VAL A 316 -8.43 -17.58 8.35
CA VAL A 316 -9.40 -16.84 7.54
C VAL A 316 -8.78 -16.34 6.24
N LEU A 317 -7.60 -15.73 6.31
CA LEU A 317 -6.94 -15.12 5.16
C LEU A 317 -6.04 -16.13 4.46
N GLN A 318 -5.10 -16.71 5.19
CA GLN A 318 -3.99 -17.44 4.57
C GLN A 318 -4.35 -18.87 4.14
N LYS A 319 -5.12 -19.61 4.94
CA LYS A 319 -5.45 -21.03 4.67
C LYS A 319 -6.70 -21.21 3.82
N ASN A 320 -7.75 -20.44 4.11
CA ASN A 320 -9.05 -20.59 3.44
C ASN A 320 -9.40 -19.44 2.50
N ASN A 321 -8.67 -18.32 2.58
CA ASN A 321 -8.95 -17.10 1.83
C ASN A 321 -10.44 -16.74 1.78
N CYS A 322 -11.10 -16.70 2.94
CA CYS A 322 -12.53 -16.42 3.04
C CYS A 322 -12.93 -15.01 2.59
N LEU A 323 -11.95 -14.11 2.46
CA LEU A 323 -12.12 -12.79 1.86
C LEU A 323 -11.79 -12.80 0.35
N GLU A 324 -11.41 -13.94 -0.23
CA GLU A 324 -11.06 -14.10 -1.65
C GLU A 324 -10.12 -12.99 -2.14
N LEU A 325 -9.19 -12.55 -1.28
CA LEU A 325 -8.29 -11.45 -1.56
C LEU A 325 -7.07 -11.98 -2.29
N GLU A 326 -6.50 -11.11 -3.10
CA GLU A 326 -5.26 -11.41 -3.78
C GLU A 326 -4.55 -10.13 -4.17
N ALA A 327 -3.24 -10.12 -3.95
CA ALA A 327 -2.33 -9.10 -4.45
C ALA A 327 -1.04 -9.74 -4.94
N GLU A 328 -0.43 -9.10 -5.93
CA GLU A 328 0.86 -9.49 -6.49
C GLU A 328 1.94 -8.52 -6.01
N ILE A 329 3.19 -8.99 -5.99
CA ILE A 329 4.33 -8.10 -5.74
C ILE A 329 4.44 -7.19 -6.95
N PRO A 330 4.41 -5.85 -6.78
CA PRO A 330 4.54 -4.93 -7.91
C PRO A 330 5.90 -5.10 -8.60
N ASP A 331 5.90 -5.02 -9.92
CA ASP A 331 7.11 -5.07 -10.76
C ASP A 331 7.73 -3.69 -11.04
N LYS A 332 6.95 -2.63 -10.80
CA LYS A 332 7.33 -1.22 -10.97
C LYS A 332 7.36 -0.47 -9.63
N PRO A 333 8.26 0.50 -9.47
CA PRO A 333 9.31 0.89 -10.42
C PRO A 333 10.44 -0.15 -10.48
N TYR A 334 11.07 -0.28 -11.65
CA TYR A 334 12.29 -1.09 -11.73
C TYR A 334 13.45 -0.31 -11.11
N VAL A 335 13.97 -0.79 -9.97
CA VAL A 335 15.11 -0.19 -9.28
C VAL A 335 16.36 -1.02 -9.54
N PRO A 336 17.39 -0.46 -10.20
CA PRO A 336 18.62 -1.19 -10.48
C PRO A 336 19.45 -1.41 -9.20
N PRO A 337 20.03 -2.60 -8.99
CA PRO A 337 20.91 -2.84 -7.84
C PRO A 337 22.26 -2.13 -8.01
N MET A 338 22.89 -1.82 -6.88
CA MET A 338 24.26 -1.30 -6.82
C MET A 338 25.26 -2.30 -7.41
N VAL A 339 25.95 -1.88 -8.47
CA VAL A 339 26.87 -2.75 -9.23
C VAL A 339 28.31 -2.73 -8.74
N LYS A 340 28.72 -1.69 -8.01
CA LYS A 340 30.07 -1.55 -7.47
C LYS A 340 30.07 -1.00 -6.04
N PHE A 341 30.97 -1.54 -5.22
CA PHE A 341 31.29 -1.03 -3.88
C PHE A 341 32.80 -0.85 -3.76
N ARG A 342 33.29 0.30 -3.29
CA ARG A 342 34.73 0.58 -3.16
C ARG A 342 35.54 0.23 -4.43
N GLY A 343 34.97 0.52 -5.59
CA GLY A 343 35.56 0.25 -6.92
C GLY A 343 35.49 -1.19 -7.42
N GLN A 344 35.05 -2.16 -6.61
CA GLN A 344 34.94 -3.57 -6.97
C GLN A 344 33.51 -3.92 -7.40
N ASN A 345 33.34 -4.90 -8.30
CA ASN A 345 32.02 -5.39 -8.68
C ASN A 345 31.34 -6.07 -7.48
N THR A 346 30.08 -5.74 -7.23
CA THR A 346 29.29 -6.33 -6.14
C THR A 346 29.11 -7.83 -6.36
N SER A 347 29.64 -8.66 -5.46
CA SER A 347 29.34 -10.10 -5.38
C SER A 347 28.16 -10.37 -4.45
N TYR A 348 27.67 -11.61 -4.41
CA TYR A 348 26.61 -11.98 -3.46
C TYR A 348 27.07 -11.89 -2.00
N GLU A 349 28.29 -12.32 -1.72
CA GLU A 349 28.90 -12.24 -0.39
C GLU A 349 29.07 -10.78 0.02
N MET A 350 29.48 -9.91 -0.91
CA MET A 350 29.57 -8.47 -0.69
C MET A 350 28.21 -7.88 -0.35
N ALA A 351 27.19 -8.19 -1.14
CA ALA A 351 25.84 -7.65 -0.94
C ALA A 351 25.25 -8.07 0.41
N GLU A 352 25.45 -9.33 0.81
CA GLU A 352 25.07 -9.78 2.15
C GLU A 352 25.84 -9.03 3.25
N ASP A 353 27.14 -8.82 3.09
CA ASP A 353 27.96 -8.08 4.06
C ASP A 353 27.54 -6.60 4.17
N LEU A 354 27.13 -5.97 3.07
CA LEU A 354 26.57 -4.61 3.08
C LEU A 354 25.26 -4.55 3.89
N PHE A 355 24.43 -5.59 3.81
CA PHE A 355 23.29 -5.72 4.71
C PHE A 355 23.69 -5.96 6.16
N VAL A 356 24.66 -6.86 6.42
CA VAL A 356 25.19 -7.09 7.78
C VAL A 356 25.69 -5.78 8.39
N GLY A 357 26.27 -4.88 7.58
CA GLY A 357 26.53 -3.50 7.95
C GLY A 357 27.44 -3.42 9.17
N TRP A 358 26.95 -2.79 10.24
CA TRP A 358 27.73 -2.58 11.47
C TRP A 358 27.62 -3.69 12.51
N LEU A 359 26.83 -4.72 12.26
CA LEU A 359 26.61 -5.79 13.24
C LEU A 359 27.93 -6.50 13.55
N GLY A 360 28.28 -6.60 14.83
CA GLY A 360 29.56 -7.11 15.31
C GLY A 360 30.40 -6.02 15.97
N SER A 361 30.57 -4.88 15.30
CA SER A 361 31.13 -3.66 15.92
C SER A 361 30.06 -2.93 16.74
N LEU A 362 28.81 -2.96 16.27
CA LEU A 362 27.61 -2.54 16.97
C LEU A 362 26.69 -3.74 17.27
N GLN A 363 25.66 -3.53 18.08
CA GLN A 363 24.63 -4.54 18.37
C GLN A 363 23.57 -4.69 17.26
N TRP A 364 23.68 -3.92 16.17
CA TRP A 364 22.75 -3.93 15.05
C TRP A 364 23.48 -3.71 13.73
N SER A 365 22.84 -4.08 12.62
CA SER A 365 23.39 -3.83 11.29
C SER A 365 23.25 -2.37 10.90
N TRP A 366 22.03 -1.86 11.05
CA TRP A 366 21.65 -0.52 10.63
C TRP A 366 20.52 0.02 11.50
N ARG A 367 20.43 1.34 11.65
CA ARG A 367 19.24 2.04 12.17
C ARG A 367 18.56 2.77 11.03
N VAL A 368 17.24 2.68 10.98
CA VAL A 368 16.46 3.41 9.98
C VAL A 368 16.45 4.90 10.34
N VAL A 369 16.84 5.72 9.38
CA VAL A 369 16.80 7.18 9.44
C VAL A 369 15.42 7.66 9.05
N ALA A 370 14.96 7.18 7.89
CA ALA A 370 13.67 7.50 7.32
C ALA A 370 13.28 6.41 6.31
N GLY A 371 11.99 6.26 6.04
CA GLY A 371 11.54 5.47 4.89
C GLY A 371 10.33 6.05 4.20
N GLN A 372 10.00 5.51 3.03
CA GLN A 372 8.98 6.09 2.14
C GLN A 372 7.58 5.63 2.50
N ASN A 373 7.40 4.41 3.01
CA ASN A 373 6.08 3.89 3.30
C ASN A 373 5.73 4.09 4.79
N PRO A 374 4.82 5.01 5.14
CA PRO A 374 4.52 5.32 6.53
C PRO A 374 3.92 4.14 7.30
N ALA A 375 3.33 3.15 6.62
CA ALA A 375 2.75 1.98 7.30
C ALA A 375 3.81 1.03 7.87
N TYR A 376 4.99 0.99 7.25
CA TYR A 376 6.04 0.00 7.55
C TYR A 376 7.36 0.64 8.01
N ASP A 377 7.62 1.90 7.65
CA ASP A 377 8.91 2.55 7.82
C ASP A 377 8.90 3.69 8.86
N GLN A 378 7.75 4.03 9.43
CA GLN A 378 7.61 5.14 10.38
C GLN A 378 7.35 4.65 11.82
N PHE A 379 8.20 3.75 12.29
CA PHE A 379 8.16 3.28 13.68
C PHE A 379 9.31 3.87 14.50
N PRO A 380 9.07 4.38 15.71
CA PRO A 380 10.14 4.81 16.59
C PRO A 380 11.17 3.71 16.82
N CYS A 381 12.43 4.08 16.97
CA CYS A 381 13.52 3.19 17.34
C CYS A 381 13.61 1.93 16.48
N GLN A 382 13.77 2.11 15.17
CA GLN A 382 13.79 1.02 14.21
C GLN A 382 15.23 0.56 13.90
N TYR A 383 15.55 -0.65 14.36
CA TYR A 383 16.79 -1.36 14.11
C TYR A 383 16.58 -2.43 13.06
N GLN A 384 17.62 -2.65 12.26
CA GLN A 384 17.70 -3.75 11.31
C GLN A 384 18.84 -4.68 11.72
N LEU A 385 18.54 -5.97 11.78
CA LEU A 385 19.52 -7.03 12.02
C LEU A 385 19.60 -7.92 10.79
N PHE A 386 20.78 -8.01 10.19
CA PHE A 386 21.07 -8.93 9.09
C PHE A 386 22.22 -9.84 9.50
N TYR A 387 22.03 -11.15 9.39
CA TYR A 387 23.05 -12.10 9.82
C TYR A 387 22.91 -13.45 9.10
N ARG A 388 24.03 -14.18 9.02
CA ARG A 388 24.05 -15.55 8.51
C ARG A 388 23.78 -16.52 9.64
N GLY A 389 22.81 -17.42 9.45
CA GLY A 389 22.50 -18.45 10.44
C GLY A 389 23.48 -19.62 10.41
N LYS A 390 23.31 -20.58 11.34
CA LYS A 390 24.18 -21.77 11.44
C LYS A 390 24.17 -22.66 10.19
N ALA A 391 23.04 -22.73 9.49
CA ALA A 391 22.92 -23.56 8.30
C ALA A 391 23.61 -22.90 7.10
N LYS A 392 24.32 -23.69 6.29
CA LYS A 392 24.99 -23.21 5.07
C LYS A 392 23.98 -22.52 4.15
N GLY A 393 24.30 -21.29 3.73
CA GLY A 393 23.44 -20.48 2.87
C GLY A 393 22.19 -19.92 3.55
N SER A 394 22.10 -19.97 4.89
CA SER A 394 21.01 -19.31 5.62
C SER A 394 21.36 -17.85 5.91
N PHE A 395 20.48 -16.94 5.50
CA PHE A 395 20.57 -15.52 5.76
C PHE A 395 19.23 -15.02 6.31
N TRP A 396 19.28 -14.19 7.34
CA TRP A 396 18.13 -13.75 8.11
C TRP A 396 18.10 -12.24 8.21
N TYR A 397 16.89 -11.69 8.16
CA TYR A 397 16.62 -10.29 8.44
C TYR A 397 15.61 -10.21 9.60
N GLU A 398 15.94 -9.41 10.60
CA GLU A 398 15.03 -9.14 11.72
C GLU A 398 14.92 -7.64 11.98
N PRO A 399 13.82 -6.99 11.54
CA PRO A 399 13.52 -5.64 11.99
C PRO A 399 13.04 -5.70 13.44
N VAL A 400 13.57 -4.78 14.26
CA VAL A 400 13.19 -4.57 15.65
C VAL A 400 12.80 -3.11 15.81
N PHE A 401 11.57 -2.84 16.21
CA PHE A 401 11.01 -1.48 16.23
C PHE A 401 10.04 -1.29 17.38
N GLN A 402 9.84 -0.04 17.80
CA GLN A 402 8.81 0.27 18.78
C GLN A 402 7.51 0.67 18.11
N VAL A 403 6.41 0.31 18.75
CA VAL A 403 5.06 0.71 18.36
C VAL A 403 4.46 1.48 19.52
N LYS A 404 3.98 2.70 19.24
CA LYS A 404 3.05 3.40 20.13
C LYS A 404 1.66 2.86 19.88
N THR A 405 1.18 2.00 20.78
CA THR A 405 -0.15 1.39 20.66
C THR A 405 -1.24 2.46 20.65
N LEU A 406 -2.44 2.10 20.22
CA LEU A 406 -3.60 3.00 20.26
C LEU A 406 -3.98 3.40 21.70
N GLU A 407 -3.61 2.61 22.70
CA GLU A 407 -3.67 2.93 24.13
C GLU A 407 -2.51 3.80 24.63
N GLY A 408 -1.57 4.17 23.77
CA GLY A 408 -0.43 5.04 24.09
C GLY A 408 0.75 4.33 24.75
N GLN A 409 0.74 3.00 24.85
CA GLN A 409 1.86 2.22 25.39
C GLN A 409 2.97 2.05 24.34
N MET A 410 4.22 2.06 24.78
CA MET A 410 5.36 1.75 23.91
C MET A 410 5.70 0.27 24.04
N VAL A 411 5.63 -0.47 22.94
CA VAL A 411 5.93 -1.91 22.90
C VAL A 411 6.96 -2.23 21.83
N TRP A 412 7.88 -3.15 22.09
CA TRP A 412 8.83 -3.65 21.11
C TRP A 412 8.20 -4.73 20.24
N ARG A 413 8.37 -4.60 18.93
CA ARG A 413 8.01 -5.59 17.92
C ARG A 413 9.26 -6.08 17.22
N ARG A 414 9.25 -7.36 16.87
CA ARG A 414 10.33 -8.04 16.16
C ARG A 414 9.73 -9.02 15.17
N ARG A 415 10.26 -9.03 13.95
CA ARG A 415 9.88 -9.98 12.90
C ARG A 415 11.09 -10.75 12.44
N LYS A 416 10.88 -11.96 11.94
CA LYS A 416 11.98 -12.81 11.45
C LYS A 416 11.73 -13.26 10.03
N TYR A 417 12.45 -12.63 9.11
CA TYR A 417 12.39 -12.90 7.68
C TYR A 417 13.48 -13.89 7.29
N ARG A 418 13.10 -14.86 6.47
CA ARG A 418 14.06 -15.66 5.72
C ARG A 418 14.47 -14.88 4.48
N VAL A 419 15.78 -14.76 4.26
CA VAL A 419 16.34 -14.06 3.09
C VAL A 419 16.96 -15.07 2.13
N LYS A 420 16.71 -14.88 0.83
CA LYS A 420 17.35 -15.62 -0.26
C LYS A 420 17.93 -14.64 -1.27
N ARG A 421 19.09 -14.98 -1.84
CA ARG A 421 19.69 -14.23 -2.94
C ARG A 421 18.74 -14.20 -4.15
N GLY A 422 18.66 -13.05 -4.80
CA GLY A 422 18.05 -12.89 -6.11
C GLY A 422 18.97 -13.38 -7.23
N LYS A 423 18.59 -13.12 -8.48
CA LYS A 423 19.37 -13.52 -9.67
C LYS A 423 20.61 -12.65 -9.92
N VAL A 424 20.60 -11.43 -9.39
CA VAL A 424 21.66 -10.44 -9.56
C VAL A 424 22.20 -10.07 -8.18
N PRO A 425 23.53 -9.98 -7.98
CA PRO A 425 24.08 -9.44 -6.74
C PRO A 425 23.46 -8.09 -6.37
N GLY A 426 23.17 -7.89 -5.08
CA GLY A 426 22.42 -6.73 -4.60
C GLY A 426 20.90 -6.87 -4.63
N THR A 427 20.35 -7.98 -5.12
CA THR A 427 18.90 -8.28 -5.09
C THR A 427 18.57 -9.50 -4.23
N PHE A 428 17.41 -9.50 -3.57
CA PHE A 428 17.05 -10.51 -2.58
C PHE A 428 15.53 -10.74 -2.49
N TYR A 429 15.14 -11.96 -2.11
CA TYR A 429 13.77 -12.33 -1.77
C TYR A 429 13.63 -12.55 -0.27
N PHE A 430 12.72 -11.81 0.35
CA PHE A 430 12.43 -11.88 1.78
C PHE A 430 11.05 -12.55 1.95
N SER A 431 10.91 -13.39 2.97
CA SER A 431 9.63 -14.04 3.27
C SER A 431 9.44 -14.18 4.78
N VAL A 432 8.24 -13.84 5.25
CA VAL A 432 7.83 -13.92 6.65
C VAL A 432 6.39 -14.39 6.75
N LEU A 433 6.07 -15.12 7.82
CA LEU A 433 4.70 -15.27 8.29
C LEU A 433 4.53 -14.25 9.41
N ASP A 434 3.80 -13.17 9.14
CA ASP A 434 3.56 -12.10 10.12
C ASP A 434 2.07 -11.98 10.43
N ASN A 435 1.72 -12.04 11.73
CA ASN A 435 0.34 -11.95 12.20
C ASN A 435 -0.65 -12.87 11.44
N GLY A 436 -0.17 -14.05 11.03
CA GLY A 436 -0.96 -15.07 10.34
C GLY A 436 -1.02 -14.89 8.82
N VAL A 437 -0.37 -13.88 8.25
CA VAL A 437 -0.35 -13.64 6.81
C VAL A 437 1.08 -13.76 6.29
N VAL A 438 1.27 -14.52 5.20
CA VAL A 438 2.58 -14.58 4.55
C VAL A 438 2.79 -13.30 3.75
N SER A 439 3.89 -12.61 4.05
CA SER A 439 4.42 -11.56 3.20
C SER A 439 5.64 -12.05 2.45
N ASN A 440 5.71 -11.72 1.16
CA ASN A 440 6.87 -11.93 0.32
C ASN A 440 7.30 -10.60 -0.26
N GLU A 441 8.60 -10.35 -0.24
CA GLU A 441 9.18 -9.09 -0.67
C GLU A 441 10.40 -9.31 -1.55
N PHE A 442 10.65 -8.37 -2.45
CA PHE A 442 11.82 -8.28 -3.29
C PHE A 442 12.60 -7.01 -2.94
N TRP A 443 13.81 -7.19 -2.40
CA TRP A 443 14.66 -6.12 -1.90
C TRP A 443 15.85 -5.89 -2.83
N THR A 444 16.22 -4.64 -2.99
CA THR A 444 17.34 -4.17 -3.81
C THR A 444 18.21 -3.24 -2.98
N ILE A 445 19.52 -3.52 -2.93
CA ILE A 445 20.51 -2.57 -2.42
C ILE A 445 20.72 -1.52 -3.50
N VAL A 446 20.23 -0.31 -3.27
CA VAL A 446 20.25 0.78 -4.25
C VAL A 446 21.60 1.46 -4.27
N ASP A 447 22.09 1.78 -3.06
CA ASP A 447 23.39 2.37 -2.85
C ASP A 447 23.82 2.22 -1.39
N VAL A 448 25.13 2.17 -1.14
CA VAL A 448 25.74 2.17 0.19
C VAL A 448 27.02 2.97 0.13
N ALA A 449 27.20 3.91 1.05
CA ALA A 449 28.41 4.72 1.12
C ALA A 449 29.64 3.83 1.32
N ASP A 450 30.77 4.15 0.66
CA ASP A 450 32.00 3.38 0.78
C ASP A 450 32.47 3.22 2.24
N ASN A 451 32.23 4.22 3.09
CA ASN A 451 32.57 4.18 4.52
C ASN A 451 31.43 3.62 5.41
N LEU A 452 30.39 3.04 4.82
CA LEU A 452 29.20 2.52 5.52
C LEU A 452 28.48 3.57 6.39
N SER A 453 28.65 4.87 6.11
CA SER A 453 27.95 5.94 6.83
C SER A 453 26.45 5.98 6.56
N TRP A 454 26.01 5.45 5.42
CA TRP A 454 24.60 5.27 5.10
C TRP A 454 24.39 4.17 4.05
N GLY A 455 23.16 3.65 3.99
CA GLY A 455 22.68 2.75 2.94
C GLY A 455 21.25 3.08 2.55
N LEU A 456 20.87 2.80 1.30
CA LEU A 456 19.50 2.92 0.82
C LEU A 456 19.06 1.58 0.24
N PHE A 457 17.98 1.03 0.80
CA PHE A 457 17.42 -0.25 0.38
C PHE A 457 15.98 -0.05 -0.10
N HIS A 458 15.68 -0.51 -1.31
CA HIS A 458 14.34 -0.45 -1.91
C HIS A 458 13.66 -1.80 -1.83
N TYR A 459 12.34 -1.83 -1.62
CA TYR A 459 11.56 -3.06 -1.57
C TYR A 459 10.23 -2.95 -2.32
N HIS A 460 9.82 -4.07 -2.91
CA HIS A 460 8.46 -4.35 -3.36
C HIS A 460 7.93 -5.51 -2.56
N GLY A 461 6.70 -5.44 -2.04
CA GLY A 461 6.14 -6.49 -1.21
C GLY A 461 4.66 -6.72 -1.46
N ALA A 462 4.21 -7.91 -1.08
CA ALA A 462 2.80 -8.23 -1.04
C ALA A 462 2.45 -9.19 0.09
N ALA A 463 1.44 -8.80 0.86
CA ALA A 463 0.69 -9.70 1.72
C ALA A 463 -0.50 -10.24 0.90
N ARG A 464 -0.20 -11.20 0.01
CA ARG A 464 -1.13 -11.66 -1.05
C ARG A 464 -2.52 -12.02 -0.50
N ALA A 465 -2.56 -12.80 0.58
CA ALA A 465 -3.82 -13.26 1.19
C ALA A 465 -4.59 -12.15 1.93
N ALA A 466 -3.96 -11.02 2.23
CA ALA A 466 -4.60 -9.81 2.73
C ALA A 466 -4.97 -8.83 1.61
N GLY A 467 -4.67 -9.16 0.35
CA GLY A 467 -4.97 -8.30 -0.79
C GLY A 467 -4.17 -7.00 -0.82
N GLN A 468 -3.03 -6.96 -0.14
CA GLN A 468 -2.19 -5.76 -0.04
C GLN A 468 -0.89 -5.95 -0.81
N SER A 469 -0.56 -4.93 -1.60
CA SER A 469 0.75 -4.76 -2.25
C SER A 469 1.30 -3.41 -1.84
N TYR A 470 2.62 -3.32 -1.75
CA TYR A 470 3.29 -2.13 -1.27
C TYR A 470 4.68 -2.02 -1.85
N THR A 471 5.18 -0.80 -1.89
CA THR A 471 6.55 -0.45 -2.26
C THR A 471 7.10 0.50 -1.22
N GLY A 472 8.42 0.61 -1.16
CA GLY A 472 9.08 1.61 -0.33
C GLY A 472 10.59 1.55 -0.43
N ALA A 473 11.22 2.47 0.28
CA ALA A 473 12.66 2.45 0.48
C ALA A 473 12.98 2.93 1.90
N VAL A 474 14.01 2.33 2.49
CA VAL A 474 14.52 2.69 3.81
C VAL A 474 15.93 3.25 3.66
N LEU A 475 16.10 4.50 4.10
CA LEU A 475 17.40 5.12 4.31
C LEU A 475 17.89 4.74 5.70
N VAL A 476 19.11 4.25 5.77
CA VAL A 476 19.69 3.75 7.02
C VAL A 476 21.06 4.35 7.28
N SER A 477 21.44 4.40 8.55
CA SER A 477 22.75 4.83 9.02
C SER A 477 23.14 4.06 10.30
N PRO A 478 24.41 4.07 10.73
CA PRO A 478 24.81 3.35 11.93
C PRO A 478 24.10 3.86 13.19
N ASP A 479 23.86 5.17 13.28
CA ASP A 479 23.32 5.84 14.46
C ASP A 479 21.85 6.27 14.32
N GLY A 480 21.26 6.12 13.13
CA GLY A 480 19.89 6.55 12.83
C GLY A 480 19.77 8.05 12.57
N GLY A 481 20.90 8.76 12.50
CA GLY A 481 20.98 10.16 12.09
C GLY A 481 21.00 10.30 10.57
N PHE A 482 20.46 11.40 10.06
CA PHE A 482 20.50 11.68 8.63
C PHE A 482 21.94 11.94 8.17
N PRO A 483 22.35 11.46 6.98
CA PRO A 483 23.70 11.67 6.47
C PRO A 483 24.05 13.16 6.38
N ASN A 484 25.31 13.51 6.61
CA ASN A 484 25.74 14.91 6.58
C ASN A 484 25.54 15.55 5.19
N ASP A 485 25.60 16.89 5.13
CA ASP A 485 25.34 17.65 3.91
C ASP A 485 26.22 17.26 2.71
N ARG A 486 27.43 16.73 2.94
CA ARG A 486 28.33 16.27 1.86
C ARG A 486 27.81 15.00 1.19
N GLU A 487 27.11 14.15 1.93
CA GLU A 487 26.53 12.91 1.44
C GLU A 487 25.09 13.08 0.94
N ARG A 488 24.40 14.17 1.34
CA ARG A 488 23.00 14.43 0.97
C ARG A 488 22.75 14.37 -0.55
N SER A 489 23.64 14.94 -1.36
CA SER A 489 23.48 14.88 -2.83
C SER A 489 23.53 13.45 -3.38
N LYS A 490 24.33 12.56 -2.76
CA LYS A 490 24.38 11.14 -3.15
C LYS A 490 23.13 10.39 -2.68
N VAL A 491 22.63 10.70 -1.49
CA VAL A 491 21.34 10.17 -1.00
C VAL A 491 20.21 10.55 -1.94
N VAL A 492 20.12 11.83 -2.35
CA VAL A 492 19.12 12.29 -3.32
C VAL A 492 19.26 11.56 -4.66
N ALA A 493 20.48 11.41 -5.18
CA ALA A 493 20.72 10.65 -6.40
C ALA A 493 20.33 9.16 -6.28
N ALA A 494 20.52 8.56 -5.11
CA ALA A 494 20.08 7.19 -4.83
C ALA A 494 18.55 7.08 -4.74
N LEU A 495 17.88 8.04 -4.10
CA LEU A 495 16.41 8.13 -4.06
C LEU A 495 15.81 8.33 -5.45
N ASP A 496 16.45 9.12 -6.31
CA ASP A 496 16.02 9.31 -7.70
C ASP A 496 16.05 7.98 -8.50
N LYS A 497 16.98 7.05 -8.22
CA LYS A 497 16.97 5.69 -8.81
C LYS A 497 15.75 4.87 -8.40
N CYS A 498 15.13 5.20 -7.27
CA CYS A 498 13.91 4.57 -6.78
C CYS A 498 12.64 5.25 -7.29
N GLU A 499 12.75 6.35 -8.06
CA GLU A 499 11.64 7.27 -8.34
C GLU A 499 10.99 7.81 -7.04
N ILE A 500 11.79 8.06 -6.01
CA ILE A 500 11.36 8.62 -4.71
C ILE A 500 12.00 9.99 -4.50
N LYS A 501 11.25 10.93 -3.92
CA LYS A 501 11.75 12.26 -3.52
C LYS A 501 11.97 12.35 -2.01
N GLU A 502 12.92 13.18 -1.61
CA GLU A 502 13.28 13.36 -0.19
C GLU A 502 12.07 13.80 0.65
N TRP A 503 11.18 14.63 0.10
CA TRP A 503 9.96 15.07 0.80
C TRP A 503 8.93 13.95 1.01
N GLU A 504 9.10 12.78 0.42
CA GLU A 504 8.27 11.59 0.69
C GLU A 504 8.77 10.80 1.91
N LEU A 505 9.99 11.05 2.39
CA LEU A 505 10.59 10.25 3.46
C LEU A 505 10.05 10.61 4.84
N TYR A 506 9.48 9.64 5.54
CA TYR A 506 9.05 9.74 6.92
C TYR A 506 10.21 9.44 7.86
N PHE A 507 10.65 10.46 8.61
CA PHE A 507 11.75 10.31 9.55
C PHE A 507 11.34 9.47 10.76
N VAL A 508 12.25 8.60 11.17
CA VAL A 508 12.11 7.76 12.35
C VAL A 508 12.58 8.53 13.58
N ASP A 509 11.75 8.56 14.62
CA ASP A 509 12.18 9.05 15.93
C ASP A 509 13.10 8.03 16.60
N ASN A 510 14.37 8.41 16.73
CA ASN A 510 15.45 7.59 17.25
C ASN A 510 15.93 8.02 18.65
N CYS A 511 15.17 8.88 19.35
CA CYS A 511 15.64 9.57 20.56
C CYS A 511 15.56 8.78 21.87
N SER A 512 14.74 7.72 21.98
CA SER A 512 14.43 7.05 23.27
C SER A 512 14.38 5.52 23.20
N CYS A 513 15.45 4.91 22.72
CA CYS A 513 15.51 3.48 22.38
C CYS A 513 16.11 2.61 23.49
N LYS A 514 15.40 2.50 24.62
CA LYS A 514 15.84 1.69 25.76
C LYS A 514 15.50 0.20 25.59
N ASP A 515 16.43 -0.66 26.00
CA ASP A 515 16.22 -2.11 26.14
C ASP A 515 15.73 -2.80 24.86
N ALA A 516 16.27 -2.39 23.70
CA ALA A 516 15.94 -2.99 22.42
C ALA A 516 16.35 -4.48 22.39
N PRO A 517 15.46 -5.41 21.97
CA PRO A 517 15.75 -6.84 21.96
C PRO A 517 16.59 -7.25 20.74
N LEU A 518 17.88 -6.90 20.75
CA LEU A 518 18.78 -6.99 19.58
C LEU A 518 19.59 -8.30 19.46
N GLY A 519 19.40 -9.25 20.38
CA GLY A 519 20.16 -10.50 20.37
C GLY A 519 19.94 -11.32 19.08
N ILE A 520 21.02 -11.88 18.53
CA ILE A 520 20.99 -12.82 17.40
C ILE A 520 21.26 -14.26 17.91
N PRO A 521 20.87 -15.31 17.16
CA PRO A 521 21.18 -16.68 17.54
C PRO A 521 22.68 -16.90 17.73
N GLU A 522 23.07 -17.58 18.80
CA GLU A 522 24.46 -17.97 19.05
C GLU A 522 25.04 -18.74 17.86
N GLY A 523 26.31 -18.51 17.50
CA GLY A 523 26.96 -19.14 16.35
C GLY A 523 26.52 -18.61 14.98
N SER A 524 25.82 -17.46 14.94
CA SER A 524 25.63 -16.71 13.71
C SER A 524 26.97 -16.16 13.20
N SER A 525 27.15 -16.13 11.89
CA SER A 525 28.30 -15.50 11.25
C SER A 525 27.93 -14.12 10.69
N LEU A 526 28.88 -13.19 10.76
CA LEU A 526 28.72 -11.80 10.37
C LEU A 526 29.39 -11.62 9.01
N HIS A 527 30.39 -10.74 8.88
CA HIS A 527 31.06 -10.45 7.60
C HIS A 527 31.91 -11.60 7.07
N THR A 528 32.03 -11.67 5.75
CA THR A 528 32.88 -12.65 5.05
C THR A 528 34.03 -11.98 4.29
N ILE A 529 33.77 -10.83 3.67
CA ILE A 529 34.73 -10.12 2.80
C ILE A 529 34.82 -8.62 3.08
N VAL A 530 33.72 -7.96 3.48
CA VAL A 530 33.75 -6.51 3.75
C VAL A 530 34.32 -6.28 5.15
N GLN A 531 35.38 -5.48 5.21
CA GLN A 531 35.92 -4.98 6.47
C GLN A 531 35.21 -3.69 6.85
N VAL A 532 34.65 -3.68 8.06
CA VAL A 532 33.92 -2.58 8.69
C VAL A 532 34.87 -1.70 9.47
#